data_AF-A0A800IGL7-F1
#
_entry.id   AF-A0A800IGL7-F1
#
_cell.length_a   1.000
_cell.length_b   1.000
_cell.length_c   1.000
_cell.angle_alpha   90.00
_cell.angle_beta   90.00
_cell.angle_gamma   90.00
#
_symmetry.space_group_name_H-M   'P 1'
#
loop_
_entity.id
_entity.type
_entity.pdbx_description
1 polymer ?
#
loop_
_entity_poly.entity_id
_entity_poly.type
_entity_poly.pdbx_seq_one_letter_code
_entity_poly.pdbx_strand_id
1 'polypeptide(L)'
;MSLFSSRKIIEIRMPSGKPGKEGSAALAQLVAEPNPDNLILISSGKIDGSGQKGKWFKALEKAGVCIPIYPLEVPQMTRWVQKRAQSLNLSITPDASQLLVQRTEGNLLATAQELEKFVALAALR
;
A
#
# COMPACT_ATOMS: atom_id res chain seq x y z
N MET A 1 -0.76 -22.13 25.15
CA MET A 1 -1.65 -22.40 23.99
C MET A 1 -3.08 -22.07 24.40
N SER A 2 -3.78 -21.22 23.65
CA SER A 2 -5.17 -20.83 23.94
C SER A 2 -6.13 -21.68 23.11
N LEU A 3 -7.04 -22.40 23.77
CA LEU A 3 -8.01 -23.34 23.17
C LEU A 3 -9.15 -22.67 22.37
N PHE A 4 -9.11 -21.35 22.20
CA PHE A 4 -10.16 -20.55 21.52
C PHE A 4 -9.56 -19.49 20.59
N SER A 5 -8.44 -19.77 19.90
CA SER A 5 -7.76 -18.73 19.11
C SER A 5 -8.54 -18.36 17.85
N SER A 6 -9.35 -17.30 17.96
CA SER A 6 -9.72 -16.52 16.79
C SER A 6 -8.45 -15.86 16.27
N ARG A 7 -8.08 -16.16 15.02
CA ARG A 7 -6.99 -15.44 14.34
C ARG A 7 -7.31 -13.95 14.40
N LYS A 8 -6.35 -13.13 14.83
CA LYS A 8 -6.54 -11.68 14.97
C LYS A 8 -5.72 -10.95 13.92
N ILE A 9 -6.28 -9.87 13.40
CA ILE A 9 -5.55 -8.91 12.58
C ILE A 9 -5.35 -7.65 13.43
N ILE A 10 -4.10 -7.22 13.57
CA ILE A 10 -3.72 -6.02 14.32
C ILE A 10 -3.11 -5.04 13.32
N GLU A 11 -3.77 -3.89 13.11
CA GLU A 11 -3.28 -2.84 12.24
C GLU A 11 -2.61 -1.72 13.06
N ILE A 12 -1.37 -1.40 12.71
CA ILE A 12 -0.59 -0.31 13.30
C ILE A 12 -0.38 0.75 12.22
N ARG A 13 -0.88 1.97 12.47
CA ARG A 13 -0.74 3.11 11.56
C ARG A 13 0.27 4.11 12.12
N MET A 14 1.33 4.40 11.37
CA MET A 14 2.41 5.31 11.74
C MET A 14 2.64 6.37 10.66
N PRO A 15 1.78 7.41 10.56
CA PRO A 15 1.88 8.41 9.50
C PRO A 15 3.24 9.13 9.43
N SER A 16 3.91 9.33 10.57
CA SER A 16 5.22 9.97 10.66
C SER A 16 6.39 9.10 10.17
N GLY A 17 6.17 7.80 9.97
CA GLY A 17 7.25 6.84 9.70
C GLY A 17 8.17 6.56 10.90
N LYS A 18 7.88 7.14 12.08
CA LYS A 18 8.72 7.08 13.27
C LYS A 18 7.93 6.56 14.46
N PRO A 19 8.21 5.34 14.95
CA PRO A 19 7.54 4.77 16.12
C PRO A 19 7.99 5.39 17.46
N GLY A 20 8.95 6.33 17.45
CA GLY A 20 9.58 6.83 18.68
C GLY A 20 10.43 5.76 19.38
N LYS A 21 10.97 6.08 20.56
CA LYS A 21 11.85 5.16 21.31
C LYS A 21 11.08 3.96 21.85
N GLU A 22 9.95 4.20 22.52
CA GLU A 22 9.11 3.16 23.11
C GLU A 22 8.48 2.27 22.04
N GLY A 23 7.93 2.87 20.98
CA GLY A 23 7.36 2.10 19.88
C GLY A 23 8.41 1.30 19.11
N SER A 24 9.63 1.80 18.96
CA SER A 24 10.73 1.00 18.37
C SER A 24 11.04 -0.25 19.20
N ALA A 25 11.06 -0.12 20.52
CA ALA A 25 11.30 -1.25 21.42
C ALA A 25 10.13 -2.25 21.39
N ALA A 26 8.89 -1.76 21.45
CA ALA A 26 7.69 -2.58 21.37
C ALA A 26 7.60 -3.35 20.05
N LEU A 27 7.88 -2.69 18.91
CA LEU A 27 7.90 -3.35 17.61
C LEU A 27 8.99 -4.43 17.54
N ALA A 28 10.19 -4.16 18.06
CA ALA A 28 11.26 -5.16 18.09
C ALA A 28 10.89 -6.39 18.96
N GLN A 29 10.21 -6.17 20.08
CA GLN A 29 9.74 -7.25 20.95
C GLN A 29 8.60 -8.05 20.30
N LEU A 30 7.69 -7.37 19.60
CA LEU A 30 6.55 -7.98 18.91
C LEU A 30 6.97 -9.05 17.90
N VAL A 31 8.08 -8.82 17.18
CA VAL A 31 8.65 -9.80 16.24
C VAL A 31 9.64 -10.78 16.87
N ALA A 32 10.11 -10.53 18.09
CA ALA A 32 10.94 -11.47 18.83
C ALA A 32 10.13 -12.67 19.37
N GLU A 33 8.88 -12.44 19.77
CA GLU A 33 7.95 -13.46 20.26
C GLU A 33 6.66 -13.45 19.41
N PRO A 34 6.71 -13.92 18.14
CA PRO A 34 5.57 -13.87 17.25
C PRO A 34 4.48 -14.85 17.71
N ASN A 35 3.24 -14.35 17.80
CA ASN A 35 2.07 -15.20 18.00
C ASN A 35 1.55 -15.67 16.63
N PRO A 36 1.51 -16.98 16.34
CA PRO A 36 1.07 -17.51 15.04
C PRO A 36 -0.39 -17.21 14.71
N ASP A 37 -1.21 -16.89 15.71
CA ASP A 37 -2.62 -16.52 15.52
C ASP A 37 -2.82 -15.03 15.19
N ASN A 38 -1.76 -14.21 15.26
CA ASN A 38 -1.83 -12.77 15.01
C ASN A 38 -1.19 -12.41 13.67
N LEU A 39 -1.95 -11.77 12.79
CA LEU A 39 -1.44 -11.06 11.61
C LEU A 39 -1.25 -9.58 11.95
N ILE A 40 -0.02 -9.08 11.83
CA ILE A 40 0.30 -7.68 12.09
C ILE A 40 0.48 -6.96 10.76
N LEU A 41 -0.32 -5.92 10.53
CA LEU A 41 -0.21 -5.03 9.38
C LEU A 41 0.32 -3.67 9.85
N ILE A 42 1.44 -3.22 9.29
CA ILE A 42 2.04 -1.93 9.62
C ILE A 42 1.95 -1.02 8.40
N SER A 43 1.18 0.05 8.51
CA SER A 43 1.08 1.10 7.50
C SER A 43 1.77 2.36 8.00
N SER A 44 2.86 2.76 7.36
CA SER A 44 3.61 3.95 7.76
C SER A 44 3.74 4.97 6.63
N GLY A 45 4.02 6.22 7.01
CA GLY A 45 4.63 7.17 6.08
C GLY A 45 6.04 6.72 5.67
N LYS A 46 6.72 7.55 4.89
CA LYS A 46 8.09 7.28 4.44
C LYS A 46 9.01 7.09 5.65
N ILE A 47 9.64 5.93 5.74
CA ILE A 47 10.69 5.65 6.72
C ILE A 47 12.00 6.17 6.15
N ASP A 48 12.66 7.08 6.88
CA ASP A 48 13.95 7.65 6.47
C ASP A 48 15.08 6.62 6.58
N GLY A 49 16.23 6.92 5.96
CA GLY A 49 17.36 5.98 5.93
C GLY A 49 17.93 5.64 7.31
N SER A 50 17.77 6.53 8.30
CA SER A 50 18.11 6.24 9.70
C SER A 50 17.11 5.27 10.33
N GLY A 51 15.79 5.47 10.10
CA GLY A 51 14.74 4.55 10.50
C GLY A 51 14.92 3.15 9.92
N GLN A 52 15.25 3.04 8.63
CA GLN A 52 15.49 1.75 7.95
C GLN A 52 16.72 1.02 8.51
N LYS A 53 17.74 1.74 8.96
CA LYS A 53 18.92 1.15 9.62
C LYS A 53 18.66 0.76 11.07
N GLY A 54 17.55 1.22 11.66
CA GLY A 54 17.17 0.96 13.04
C GLY A 54 16.89 -0.53 13.32
N LYS A 55 17.20 -0.97 14.54
CA LYS A 55 17.00 -2.36 14.97
C LYS A 55 15.55 -2.84 14.80
N TRP A 56 14.59 -1.97 15.08
CA TRP A 56 13.16 -2.27 14.96
C TRP A 56 12.76 -2.58 13.51
N PHE A 57 13.23 -1.77 12.54
CA PHE A 57 12.88 -1.96 11.13
C PHE A 57 13.51 -3.22 10.56
N LYS A 58 14.80 -3.45 10.85
CA LYS A 58 15.49 -4.70 10.45
C LYS A 58 14.84 -5.95 11.04
N ALA A 59 14.32 -5.87 12.26
CA ALA A 59 13.59 -6.98 12.88
C ALA A 59 12.29 -7.28 12.14
N LEU A 60 11.52 -6.23 11.77
CA LEU A 60 10.30 -6.37 10.97
C LEU A 60 10.59 -6.93 9.56
N GLU A 61 11.62 -6.42 8.89
CA GLU A 61 12.03 -6.88 7.56
C GLU A 61 12.48 -8.35 7.57
N LYS A 62 13.11 -8.81 8.65
CA LYS A 62 13.51 -10.21 8.80
C LYS A 62 12.33 -11.13 9.10
N ALA A 63 11.35 -10.66 9.87
CA ALA A 63 10.22 -11.47 10.33
C ALA A 63 9.01 -11.44 9.39
N GLY A 64 8.95 -10.49 8.46
CA GLY A 64 7.79 -10.28 7.58
C GLY A 64 8.16 -9.73 6.21
N VAL A 65 7.16 -9.20 5.50
CA VAL A 65 7.32 -8.65 4.15
C VAL A 65 7.15 -7.13 4.22
N CYS A 66 8.15 -6.41 3.71
CA CYS A 66 8.06 -4.95 3.54
C CYS A 66 7.74 -4.62 2.07
N ILE A 67 6.69 -3.85 1.86
CA ILE A 67 6.28 -3.39 0.52
C ILE A 67 6.43 -1.87 0.47
N PRO A 68 7.51 -1.33 -0.12
CA PRO A 68 7.64 0.10 -0.29
C PRO A 68 6.67 0.61 -1.36
N ILE A 69 5.92 1.66 -1.05
CA ILE A 69 4.99 2.32 -1.96
C ILE A 69 5.59 3.67 -2.36
N TYR A 70 5.95 3.80 -3.64
CA TYR A 70 6.51 5.03 -4.19
C TYR A 70 5.44 5.83 -4.95
N PRO A 71 5.48 7.17 -4.90
CA PRO A 71 4.64 7.98 -5.76
C PRO A 71 4.98 7.71 -7.23
N LEU A 72 3.96 7.66 -8.08
CA LEU A 72 4.15 7.47 -9.52
C LEU A 72 4.39 8.83 -10.19
N GLU A 73 5.37 8.86 -11.09
CA GLU A 73 5.59 10.01 -11.96
C GLU A 73 4.60 10.01 -13.14
N VAL A 74 4.33 11.17 -13.73
CA VAL A 74 3.36 11.31 -14.85
C VAL A 74 3.57 10.30 -15.98
N PRO A 75 4.80 10.02 -16.47
CA PRO A 75 5.01 9.00 -17.51
C PRO A 75 4.64 7.58 -17.05
N GLN A 76 4.84 7.28 -15.77
CA GLN A 76 4.49 5.99 -15.16
C GLN A 76 2.97 5.87 -14.96
N MET A 77 2.28 6.99 -14.72
CA MET A 77 0.83 7.03 -14.57
C MET A 77 0.09 6.56 -15.82
N THR A 78 0.51 6.97 -17.02
CA THR A 78 -0.13 6.50 -18.27
C THR A 78 -0.09 4.98 -18.39
N ARG A 79 1.06 4.37 -18.06
CA ARG A 79 1.19 2.90 -18.05
C ARG A 79 0.36 2.26 -16.94
N TRP A 80 0.28 2.90 -15.78
CA TRP A 80 -0.56 2.46 -14.68
C TRP A 80 -2.04 2.46 -15.06
N VAL A 81 -2.52 3.50 -15.74
CA VAL A 81 -3.90 3.59 -16.24
C VAL A 81 -4.24 2.45 -17.19
N GLN A 82 -3.36 2.15 -18.15
CA GLN A 82 -3.56 1.04 -19.08
C GLN A 82 -3.68 -0.31 -18.35
N LYS A 83 -2.77 -0.58 -17.40
CA LYS A 83 -2.80 -1.81 -16.60
C LYS A 83 -4.06 -1.87 -15.72
N ARG A 84 -4.46 -0.75 -15.11
CA ARG A 84 -5.65 -0.67 -14.27
C ARG A 84 -6.92 -0.89 -15.09
N ALA A 85 -7.04 -0.28 -16.26
CA ALA A 85 -8.14 -0.52 -17.19
C ALA A 85 -8.24 -2.00 -17.59
N GLN A 86 -7.10 -2.64 -17.93
CA GLN A 86 -7.06 -4.08 -18.21
C GLN A 86 -7.54 -4.94 -17.04
N SER A 87 -7.15 -4.60 -15.80
CA SER A 87 -7.64 -5.30 -14.60
C SER A 87 -9.14 -5.14 -14.35
N LEU A 88 -9.75 -4.11 -14.95
CA LEU A 88 -11.18 -3.82 -14.92
C LEU A 88 -11.91 -4.35 -16.18
N ASN A 89 -11.24 -5.16 -17.01
CA ASN A 89 -11.74 -5.66 -18.30
C ASN A 89 -12.13 -4.54 -19.28
N LEU A 90 -11.51 -3.36 -19.16
CA LEU A 90 -11.67 -2.25 -20.09
C LEU A 90 -10.51 -2.20 -21.09
N SER A 91 -10.85 -1.92 -22.35
CA SER A 91 -9.87 -1.54 -23.36
C SER A 91 -9.79 -0.01 -23.45
N ILE A 92 -8.59 0.53 -23.31
CA ILE A 92 -8.31 1.97 -23.41
C ILE A 92 -7.12 2.18 -24.35
N THR A 93 -7.22 3.15 -25.27
CA THR A 93 -6.12 3.49 -26.17
C THR A 93 -5.01 4.25 -25.40
N PRO A 94 -3.76 4.25 -25.91
CA PRO A 94 -2.69 5.06 -25.32
C PRO A 94 -3.04 6.54 -25.20
N ASP A 95 -3.64 7.13 -26.24
CA ASP A 95 -4.03 8.53 -26.27
C ASP A 95 -5.12 8.84 -25.22
N ALA A 96 -6.12 7.96 -25.09
CA ALA A 96 -7.15 8.10 -24.06
C ALA A 96 -6.58 7.98 -22.64
N SER A 97 -5.59 7.10 -22.44
CA SER A 97 -4.88 6.97 -21.16
C SER A 97 -4.12 8.25 -20.81
N GLN A 98 -3.43 8.85 -21.78
CA GLN A 98 -2.70 10.10 -21.59
C GLN A 98 -3.66 11.26 -21.31
N LEU A 99 -4.76 11.35 -22.06
CA LEU A 99 -5.78 12.37 -21.86
C LEU A 99 -6.40 12.26 -20.47
N LEU A 100 -6.67 11.04 -19.99
CA LEU A 100 -7.21 10.81 -18.66
C LEU A 100 -6.27 11.31 -17.56
N VAL A 101 -4.97 10.97 -17.65
CA VAL A 101 -3.95 11.44 -16.69
C VAL A 101 -3.83 12.98 -16.69
N GLN A 102 -3.92 13.61 -17.87
CA GLN A 102 -3.91 15.08 -17.97
C GLN A 102 -5.13 15.70 -17.31
N ARG A 103 -6.33 15.13 -17.51
CA ARG A 103 -7.59 15.67 -16.98
C ARG A 103 -7.75 15.47 -15.48
N THR A 104 -7.09 14.46 -14.92
CA THR A 104 -7.04 14.24 -13.48
C THR A 104 -5.83 14.90 -12.84
N GLU A 105 -5.06 15.68 -13.59
CA GLU A 105 -3.86 16.40 -13.13
C GLU A 105 -2.85 15.49 -12.41
N GLY A 106 -2.73 14.24 -12.86
CA GLY A 106 -1.84 13.27 -12.22
C GLY A 106 -2.33 12.76 -10.85
N ASN A 107 -3.59 12.98 -10.49
CA ASN A 107 -4.17 12.42 -9.27
C ASN A 107 -4.56 10.95 -9.50
N LEU A 108 -3.80 10.02 -8.90
CA LEU A 108 -4.03 8.58 -9.03
C LEU A 108 -5.41 8.15 -8.53
N LEU A 109 -5.90 8.73 -7.44
CA LEU A 109 -7.20 8.39 -6.88
C LEU A 109 -8.32 8.85 -7.81
N ALA A 110 -8.26 10.09 -8.28
CA ALA A 110 -9.25 10.61 -9.23
C ALA A 110 -9.25 9.81 -10.53
N THR A 111 -8.07 9.44 -11.03
CA THR A 111 -7.91 8.58 -12.21
C THR A 111 -8.51 7.19 -11.99
N ALA A 112 -8.31 6.58 -10.82
CA ALA A 112 -8.89 5.29 -10.48
C ALA A 112 -10.42 5.36 -10.50
N GLN A 113 -10.98 6.39 -9.86
CA GLN A 113 -12.43 6.60 -9.79
C GLN A 113 -13.05 6.83 -11.18
N GLU A 114 -12.36 7.56 -12.06
CA GLU A 114 -12.87 7.80 -13.42
C GLU A 114 -12.90 6.52 -14.26
N LEU A 115 -11.90 5.64 -14.12
CA LEU A 115 -11.93 4.31 -14.74
C LEU A 115 -13.11 3.46 -14.22
N GLU A 116 -13.36 3.49 -12.91
CA GLU A 116 -14.50 2.77 -12.30
C GLU A 116 -15.85 3.29 -12.83
N LYS A 117 -15.98 4.59 -13.08
CA LYS A 117 -17.18 5.14 -13.76
C LYS A 117 -17.33 4.60 -15.17
N PHE A 118 -16.26 4.47 -15.94
CA PHE A 118 -16.33 3.88 -17.27
C PHE A 118 -16.77 2.43 -17.25
N VAL A 119 -16.36 1.64 -16.25
CA VAL A 119 -16.86 0.26 -16.06
C VAL A 119 -18.38 0.27 -15.85
N ALA A 120 -18.86 1.13 -14.94
CA ALA A 120 -20.29 1.22 -14.64
C ALA A 120 -21.13 1.62 -15.87
N LEU A 121 -20.63 2.53 -16.69
CA LEU A 121 -21.29 2.94 -17.94
C LEU A 121 -21.25 1.84 -19.02
N ALA A 122 -20.15 1.10 -19.12
CA ALA A 122 -20.03 0.00 -20.06
C ALA A 122 -20.96 -1.19 -19.69
N ALA A 123 -21.20 -1.42 -18.40
CA ALA A 123 -22.10 -2.47 -17.91
C ALA A 123 -23.60 -2.18 -18.13
N LEU A 124 -23.95 -0.93 -18.49
CA LEU A 124 -25.33 -0.52 -18.81
C LEU A 124 -25.68 -0.70 -20.30
N ARG A 125 -24.80 -1.31 -21.09
CA ARG A 125 -25.01 -1.67 -22.51
C ARG A 125 -25.06 -3.17 -22.68
#